data_AF-A0A9P0IE69-F1
#
_entry.id   AF-A0A9P0IE69-F1
#
_cell.length_a   1.000
_cell.length_b   1.000
_cell.length_c   1.000
_cell.angle_alpha   90.00
_cell.angle_beta   90.00
_cell.angle_gamma   90.00
#
_symmetry.space_group_name_H-M   'P 1'
#
loop_
_entity.id
_entity.type
_entity.pdbx_description
1 polymer ?
#
loop_
_entity_poly.entity_id
_entity_poly.type
_entity_poly.pdbx_seq_one_letter_code
_entity_poly.pdbx_strand_id
1 'polypeptide(L)'
;MVGTILGMLGHQVSDDVLKEIIDEVDADGSGELEFEEFVTLASRFMVEEDAEAMQQELKEAFRLYDKEGNGYITTGVLREILRELDDKISAEELDMMIEEIDSDGSGTVDFDEFMEVMTGGDD
;
A
#
# COMPACT_ATOMS: atom_id res chain seq x y z
N MET A 1 6.17 -18.92 21.18
CA MET A 1 4.71 -18.73 21.04
C MET A 1 4.38 -17.54 20.13
N VAL A 2 5.21 -16.48 20.13
CA VAL A 2 5.07 -15.29 19.27
C VAL A 2 5.07 -15.60 17.77
N GLY A 3 5.96 -16.47 17.29
CA GLY A 3 5.99 -16.89 15.88
C GLY A 3 4.70 -17.57 15.39
N THR A 4 3.92 -18.16 16.30
CA THR A 4 2.60 -18.74 15.98
C THR A 4 1.53 -17.66 15.80
N ILE A 5 1.65 -16.54 16.52
CA ILE A 5 0.72 -15.40 16.41
C ILE A 5 1.02 -14.61 15.14
N LEU A 6 2.30 -14.33 14.87
CA LEU A 6 2.74 -13.69 13.61
C LEU A 6 2.39 -14.56 12.39
N GLY A 7 2.57 -15.88 12.48
CA GLY A 7 2.11 -16.81 11.46
C GLY A 7 0.59 -16.89 11.31
N MET A 8 -0.19 -16.58 12.37
CA MET A 8 -1.65 -16.47 12.29
C MET A 8 -2.13 -15.11 11.74
N LEU A 9 -1.32 -14.07 11.84
CA LEU A 9 -1.59 -12.75 11.24
C LEU A 9 -1.32 -12.72 9.73
N GLY A 10 -0.64 -13.73 9.18
CA GLY A 10 -0.42 -13.88 7.73
C GLY A 10 1.05 -13.80 7.31
N HIS A 11 1.93 -13.43 8.23
CA HIS A 11 3.35 -13.28 7.97
C HIS A 11 4.14 -14.60 8.08
N GLN A 12 4.82 -14.98 6.99
CA GLN A 12 5.87 -16.02 7.01
C GLN A 12 7.21 -15.41 7.40
N VAL A 13 7.37 -15.03 8.66
CA VAL A 13 8.67 -14.58 9.18
C VAL A 13 9.55 -15.80 9.47
N SER A 14 10.78 -15.80 8.95
CA SER A 14 11.77 -16.85 9.26
C SER A 14 12.24 -16.73 10.71
N ASP A 15 12.57 -17.85 11.36
CA ASP A 15 13.01 -17.88 12.77
C ASP A 15 14.19 -16.92 13.05
N ASP A 16 15.11 -16.74 12.09
CA ASP A 16 16.25 -15.83 12.22
C ASP A 16 15.80 -14.35 12.29
N VAL A 17 14.91 -13.94 11.40
CA VAL A 17 14.37 -12.56 11.35
C VAL A 17 13.50 -12.30 12.56
N LEU A 18 12.68 -13.28 12.95
CA LEU A 18 11.85 -13.20 14.15
C LEU A 18 12.71 -12.97 15.40
N LYS A 19 13.86 -13.65 15.48
CA LYS A 19 14.77 -13.50 16.61
C LYS A 19 15.42 -12.11 16.66
N GLU A 20 15.80 -11.55 15.52
CA GLU A 20 16.33 -10.17 15.48
C GLU A 20 15.28 -9.16 15.92
N ILE A 21 14.03 -9.30 15.45
CA ILE A 21 12.93 -8.42 15.84
C ILE A 21 12.64 -8.52 17.34
N ILE A 22 12.66 -9.73 17.90
CA ILE A 22 12.44 -9.94 19.33
C ILE A 22 13.59 -9.32 20.14
N ASP A 23 14.86 -9.56 19.77
CA ASP A 23 16.02 -8.97 20.45
C ASP A 23 16.03 -7.44 20.38
N GLU A 24 15.42 -6.83 19.36
CA GLU A 24 15.30 -5.37 19.21
C GLU A 24 14.25 -4.75 20.15
N VAL A 25 13.20 -5.51 20.47
CA VAL A 25 12.03 -5.05 21.25
C VAL A 25 12.09 -5.51 22.70
N ASP A 26 12.80 -6.62 22.98
CA ASP A 26 13.08 -7.19 24.29
C ASP A 26 14.05 -6.29 25.08
N ALA A 27 13.50 -5.20 25.62
CA ALA A 27 14.27 -4.16 26.29
C ALA A 27 14.78 -4.62 27.67
N ASP A 28 14.10 -5.60 28.26
CA ASP A 28 14.45 -6.16 29.55
C ASP A 28 15.40 -7.39 29.45
N GLY A 29 15.60 -7.91 28.24
CA GLY A 29 16.49 -9.02 27.94
C GLY A 29 15.99 -10.35 28.52
N SER A 30 14.68 -10.46 28.75
CA SER A 30 14.05 -11.65 29.30
C SER A 30 14.04 -12.82 28.32
N GLY A 31 14.20 -12.55 27.02
CA GLY A 31 14.05 -13.52 25.94
C GLY A 31 12.60 -13.96 25.73
N GLU A 32 11.66 -13.30 26.41
CA GLU A 32 10.22 -13.49 26.28
C GLU A 32 9.58 -12.17 25.90
N LEU A 33 8.45 -12.20 25.19
CA LEU A 33 7.80 -11.00 24.68
C LEU A 33 6.64 -10.64 25.60
N GLU A 34 6.79 -9.55 26.35
CA GLU A 34 5.78 -9.07 27.28
C GLU A 34 4.65 -8.34 26.54
N PHE A 35 3.52 -8.08 27.21
CA PHE A 35 2.37 -7.44 26.55
C PHE A 35 2.71 -6.06 25.98
N GLU A 36 3.53 -5.28 26.69
CA GLU A 36 3.93 -3.94 26.28
C GLU A 36 4.83 -3.97 25.04
N GLU A 37 5.79 -4.87 25.04
CA GLU A 37 6.68 -5.19 23.91
C GLU A 37 5.90 -5.77 22.72
N PHE A 38 4.89 -6.60 22.99
CA PHE A 38 4.00 -7.15 21.97
C PHE A 38 3.17 -6.05 21.30
N VAL A 39 2.69 -5.06 22.06
CA VAL A 39 1.98 -3.91 21.49
C VAL A 39 2.92 -3.09 20.62
N THR A 40 4.17 -2.87 21.04
CA THR A 40 5.18 -2.17 20.24
C THR A 40 5.47 -2.92 18.93
N LEU A 41 5.64 -4.23 19.00
CA LEU A 41 5.86 -5.08 17.84
C LEU A 41 4.62 -5.11 16.94
N ALA A 42 3.43 -5.38 17.47
CA ALA A 42 2.19 -5.43 16.72
C ALA A 42 1.88 -4.10 16.04
N SER A 43 2.17 -2.97 16.68
CA SER A 43 1.96 -1.64 16.10
C SER A 43 2.93 -1.33 14.95
N ARG A 44 4.15 -1.87 14.99
CA ARG A 44 5.13 -1.76 13.90
C ARG A 44 4.74 -2.65 12.71
N PHE A 45 4.41 -3.91 12.99
CA PHE A 45 4.05 -4.88 11.96
C PHE A 45 2.68 -4.65 11.34
N MET A 46 1.64 -4.26 12.11
CA MET A 46 0.32 -3.99 11.52
C MET A 46 0.34 -2.78 10.59
N VAL A 47 1.17 -1.77 10.85
CA VAL A 47 1.25 -0.57 9.99
C VAL A 47 2.04 -0.87 8.71
N GLU A 48 3.12 -1.64 8.79
CA GLU A 48 3.87 -2.09 7.60
C GLU A 48 3.06 -3.08 6.75
N GLU A 49 2.28 -3.98 7.39
CA GLU A 49 1.42 -4.94 6.69
C GLU A 49 0.28 -4.24 5.94
N ASP A 50 -0.36 -3.24 6.55
CA ASP A 50 -1.38 -2.42 5.88
C ASP A 50 -0.79 -1.70 4.65
N ALA A 51 0.44 -1.18 4.75
CA ALA A 51 1.07 -0.47 3.64
C ALA A 51 1.51 -1.39 2.49
N GLU A 52 2.19 -2.51 2.78
CA GLU A 52 2.62 -3.45 1.74
C GLU A 52 1.44 -4.20 1.11
N ALA A 53 0.44 -4.60 1.91
CA ALA A 53 -0.78 -5.21 1.39
C ALA A 53 -1.56 -4.23 0.52
N MET A 54 -1.70 -2.96 0.96
CA MET A 54 -2.33 -1.90 0.17
C MET A 54 -1.58 -1.66 -1.14
N GLN A 55 -0.24 -1.56 -1.11
CA GLN A 55 0.57 -1.45 -2.33
C GLN A 55 0.34 -2.63 -3.27
N GLN A 56 0.21 -3.84 -2.73
CA GLN A 56 0.00 -5.04 -3.52
C GLN A 56 -1.40 -5.05 -4.15
N GLU A 57 -2.44 -4.69 -3.41
CA GLU A 57 -3.81 -4.52 -3.94
C GLU A 57 -3.87 -3.42 -5.00
N LEU A 58 -3.23 -2.27 -4.76
CA LEU A 58 -3.13 -1.17 -5.73
C LEU A 58 -2.38 -1.61 -7.01
N LYS A 59 -1.35 -2.44 -6.88
CA LYS A 59 -0.60 -2.98 -8.03
C LYS A 59 -1.37 -4.04 -8.81
N GLU A 60 -2.26 -4.78 -8.16
CA GLU A 60 -3.19 -5.68 -8.83
C GLU A 60 -4.31 -4.90 -9.53
N ALA A 61 -4.86 -3.88 -8.89
CA ALA A 61 -5.80 -2.95 -9.50
C ALA A 61 -5.17 -2.25 -10.71
N PHE A 62 -3.96 -1.73 -10.59
CA PHE A 62 -3.23 -1.09 -11.69
C PHE A 62 -3.05 -2.03 -12.88
N ARG A 63 -2.68 -3.30 -12.63
CA ARG A 63 -2.56 -4.33 -13.67
C ARG A 63 -3.89 -4.71 -14.32
N LEU A 64 -5.02 -4.54 -13.62
CA LEU A 64 -6.34 -4.72 -14.22
C LEU A 64 -6.62 -3.65 -15.28
N TYR A 65 -6.09 -2.44 -15.07
CA TYR A 65 -6.31 -1.29 -15.93
C TYR A 65 -5.24 -1.13 -17.02
N ASP A 66 -3.99 -1.48 -16.75
CA ASP A 66 -2.91 -1.59 -17.74
C ASP A 66 -3.08 -2.87 -18.60
N LYS A 67 -4.11 -2.87 -19.45
CA LYS A 67 -4.45 -4.00 -20.33
C LYS A 67 -3.33 -4.36 -21.31
N GLU A 68 -2.46 -3.42 -21.62
CA GLU A 68 -1.36 -3.61 -22.56
C GLU A 68 -0.05 -4.06 -21.88
N GLY A 69 0.03 -3.93 -20.54
CA GLY A 69 1.19 -4.35 -19.76
C GLY A 69 2.41 -3.44 -19.96
N ASN A 70 2.17 -2.17 -20.28
CA ASN A 70 3.21 -1.21 -20.61
C ASN A 70 3.83 -0.56 -19.37
N GLY A 71 3.23 -0.77 -18.18
CA GLY A 71 3.65 -0.16 -16.91
C GLY A 71 3.08 1.24 -16.69
N TYR A 72 2.15 1.68 -17.53
CA TYR A 72 1.44 2.95 -17.43
C TYR A 72 -0.02 2.79 -17.88
N ILE A 73 -0.93 3.58 -17.32
CA ILE A 73 -2.31 3.69 -17.80
C ILE A 73 -2.46 4.98 -18.58
N THR A 74 -3.19 4.97 -19.68
CA THR A 74 -3.48 6.22 -20.40
C THR A 74 -4.47 7.06 -19.61
N THR A 75 -4.38 8.39 -19.72
CA THR A 75 -5.35 9.33 -19.10
C THR A 75 -6.80 9.02 -19.48
N GLY A 76 -7.03 8.51 -20.70
CA GLY A 76 -8.35 8.03 -21.14
C GLY A 76 -8.89 6.85 -20.32
N VAL A 77 -8.02 5.91 -19.92
CA VAL A 77 -8.39 4.78 -19.06
C VAL A 77 -8.64 5.26 -17.64
N LEU A 78 -7.78 6.14 -17.10
CA LEU A 78 -7.98 6.74 -15.78
C LEU A 78 -9.33 7.47 -15.68
N ARG A 79 -9.74 8.16 -16.76
CA ARG A 79 -11.05 8.81 -16.85
C ARG A 79 -12.21 7.82 -16.71
N GLU A 80 -12.10 6.65 -17.35
CA GLU A 80 -13.12 5.60 -17.21
C GLU A 80 -13.16 5.06 -15.78
N ILE A 81 -12.01 4.85 -15.14
CA ILE A 81 -11.92 4.37 -13.75
C ILE A 81 -12.61 5.36 -12.79
N LEU A 82 -12.25 6.64 -12.86
CA LEU A 82 -12.82 7.68 -11.99
C LEU A 82 -14.34 7.81 -12.19
N ARG A 83 -14.81 7.62 -13.44
CA ARG A 83 -16.24 7.59 -13.78
C ARG A 83 -16.95 6.36 -13.21
N GLU A 84 -16.31 5.20 -13.21
CA GLU A 84 -16.84 3.97 -12.62
C GLU A 84 -16.88 4.04 -11.09
N LEU A 85 -15.93 4.73 -10.47
CA LEU A 85 -15.89 4.98 -9.02
C LEU A 85 -16.98 5.96 -8.59
N ASP A 86 -17.15 7.08 -9.30
CA ASP A 86 -18.22 8.03 -9.04
C ASP A 86 -18.74 8.68 -10.35
N ASP A 87 -19.90 8.21 -10.81
CA ASP A 87 -20.52 8.70 -12.06
C ASP A 87 -21.05 10.15 -11.94
N LYS A 88 -21.03 10.76 -10.75
CA LYS A 88 -21.49 12.14 -10.57
C LYS A 88 -20.42 13.16 -10.90
N ILE A 89 -19.15 12.75 -11.00
CA ILE A 89 -18.05 13.63 -11.38
C ILE A 89 -18.28 14.10 -12.82
N SER A 90 -18.28 15.42 -13.01
CA SER A 90 -18.46 16.01 -14.34
C SER A 90 -17.23 15.77 -15.22
N ALA A 91 -17.41 15.87 -16.54
CA ALA A 91 -16.28 15.72 -17.48
C ALA A 91 -15.19 16.77 -17.24
N GLU A 92 -15.58 17.98 -16.84
CA GLU A 92 -14.64 19.07 -16.51
C GLU A 92 -13.88 18.78 -15.21
N GLU A 93 -14.54 18.24 -14.19
CA GLU A 93 -13.87 17.81 -12.96
C GLU A 93 -12.93 16.63 -13.17
N LEU A 94 -13.31 15.66 -14.03
CA LEU A 94 -12.43 14.57 -14.41
C LEU A 94 -11.17 15.08 -15.13
N ASP A 95 -11.32 16.03 -16.05
CA ASP A 95 -10.17 16.59 -16.77
C ASP A 95 -9.26 17.38 -15.82
N MET A 96 -9.82 18.12 -14.85
CA MET A 96 -9.02 18.78 -13.81
C MET A 96 -8.29 17.78 -12.90
N MET A 97 -8.96 16.70 -12.49
CA MET A 97 -8.32 15.63 -11.71
C MET A 97 -7.19 14.99 -12.51
N ILE A 98 -7.42 14.67 -13.77
CA ILE A 98 -6.39 14.06 -14.62
C ILE A 98 -5.19 15.00 -14.83
N GLU A 99 -5.42 16.30 -15.03
CA GLU A 99 -4.34 17.29 -15.14
C GLU A 99 -3.54 17.45 -13.84
N GLU A 100 -4.17 17.24 -12.68
CA GLU A 100 -3.48 17.26 -11.39
C GLU A 100 -2.61 16.00 -11.20
N ILE A 101 -3.05 14.87 -11.74
CA ILE A 101 -2.40 13.57 -11.62
C ILE A 101 -1.24 13.43 -12.62
N ASP A 102 -1.48 13.76 -13.89
CA ASP A 102 -0.50 13.78 -14.98
C ASP A 102 0.36 15.07 -14.90
N SER A 103 1.06 15.21 -13.78
CA SER A 103 1.87 16.39 -13.45
C SER A 103 3.01 16.62 -14.45
N ASP A 104 3.51 15.55 -15.08
CA ASP A 104 4.56 15.61 -16.08
C ASP A 104 4.02 15.87 -17.52
N GLY A 105 2.70 15.78 -17.70
CA GLY A 105 2.02 16.00 -18.97
C GLY A 105 2.36 14.95 -20.02
N SER A 106 2.72 13.74 -19.60
CA SER A 106 3.04 12.62 -20.48
C SER A 106 1.79 12.09 -21.21
N GLY A 107 0.59 12.40 -20.74
CA GLY A 107 -0.66 11.83 -21.23
C GLY A 107 -0.87 10.39 -20.77
N THR A 108 -0.04 9.94 -19.83
CA THR A 108 -0.05 8.62 -19.21
C THR A 108 0.14 8.79 -17.71
N VAL A 109 -0.33 7.83 -16.92
CA VAL A 109 -0.16 7.82 -15.47
C VAL A 109 0.60 6.56 -15.12
N ASP A 110 1.78 6.72 -14.53
CA ASP A 110 2.58 5.60 -14.07
C ASP A 110 2.14 5.12 -12.68
N PHE A 111 2.80 4.07 -12.18
CA PHE A 111 2.41 3.46 -10.91
C PHE A 111 2.65 4.37 -9.71
N ASP A 112 3.70 5.19 -9.73
CA ASP A 112 4.01 6.12 -8.64
C ASP A 112 2.98 7.25 -8.62
N GLU A 113 2.63 7.81 -9.78
CA GLU A 113 1.57 8.82 -9.90
C GLU A 113 0.20 8.27 -9.48
N PHE A 114 -0.13 7.04 -9.87
CA PHE A 114 -1.37 6.38 -9.45
C PHE A 114 -1.43 6.15 -7.93
N MET A 115 -0.29 5.82 -7.30
CA MET A 115 -0.20 5.64 -5.86
C MET A 115 -0.45 6.95 -5.12
N GLU A 116 0.15 8.05 -5.55
CA GLU A 116 -0.01 9.37 -4.92
C GLU A 116 -1.49 9.79 -4.84
N VAL A 117 -2.26 9.46 -5.88
CA VAL A 117 -3.71 9.70 -5.95
C VAL A 117 -4.49 8.81 -5.00
N MET A 118 -4.18 7.51 -5.00
CA MET A 118 -4.94 6.52 -4.24
C MET A 118 -4.65 6.55 -2.75
N THR A 119 -3.43 6.91 -2.35
CA THR A 119 -3.08 7.07 -0.93
C THR A 119 -3.56 8.39 -0.37
N GLY A 120 -3.94 9.35 -1.23
CA GLY A 120 -4.18 10.73 -0.85
C GLY A 120 -2.86 11.36 -0.42
N GLY A 121 -2.43 12.41 -1.11
CA GLY A 121 -1.36 13.27 -0.61
C GLY A 121 -1.81 13.98 0.68
N ASP A 122 -1.82 13.26 1.80
CA ASP A 122 -1.88 13.84 3.14
C ASP A 122 -0.48 14.37 3.47
N ASP A 123 -0.29 15.67 3.22
CA ASP A 123 0.67 16.50 3.98
C ASP A 123 0.12 16.76 5.40
#